data_AF-A0A3B1CYM0-F1
#
_entry.id   AF-A0A3B1CYM0-F1
#
_cell.length_a   1.000
_cell.length_b   1.000
_cell.length_c   1.000
_cell.angle_alpha   90.00
_cell.angle_beta   90.00
_cell.angle_gamma   90.00
#
_symmetry.space_group_name_H-M   'P 1'
#
loop_
_entity.id
_entity.type
_entity.pdbx_description
1 polymer ?
#
loop_
_entity_poly.entity_id
_entity_poly.type
_entity_poly.pdbx_seq_one_letter_code
_entity_poly.pdbx_strand_id
1 'polypeptide(L)'
;MAKDLSNQLWHGIPRKEIPWYPEISADKCIGCELCFLSCGREVFNLAEDKPHKATVESPFNCMVGCSTCSTVCPTEAITFPGRDIIWKLERQHKIFKIVHEEAAAKKEKIKQRDLKEAAEKQLAETTTKMRFEVAGVFGDKRFLKKLEEAVQNDPVDIVNLELKVPTVKGLSEKTPAYMKFELTSTEMEEVKIYVEKIRSLINENELILINESK
;
A
#
# COMPACT_ATOMS: atom_id res chain seq x y z
N MET A 1 17.72 -9.78 -13.13
CA MET A 1 19.10 -9.77 -12.59
C MET A 1 18.99 -10.01 -11.12
N ALA A 2 19.65 -11.07 -10.61
CA ALA A 2 19.67 -11.35 -9.18
C ALA A 2 20.24 -10.16 -8.41
N LYS A 3 19.70 -9.86 -7.23
CA LYS A 3 20.11 -8.68 -6.47
C LYS A 3 21.43 -8.96 -5.74
N ASP A 4 22.49 -8.22 -6.04
CA ASP A 4 23.73 -8.31 -5.27
C ASP A 4 23.58 -7.61 -3.91
N LEU A 5 23.67 -8.39 -2.84
CA LEU A 5 23.60 -7.93 -1.45
C LEU A 5 24.97 -7.97 -0.75
N SER A 6 26.04 -8.26 -1.49
CA SER A 6 27.39 -8.42 -0.94
C SER A 6 27.98 -7.12 -0.37
N ASN A 7 27.48 -5.96 -0.81
CA ASN A 7 27.91 -4.64 -0.33
C ASN A 7 27.03 -4.10 0.82
N GLN A 8 26.10 -4.90 1.36
CA GLN A 8 25.28 -4.49 2.50
C GLN A 8 26.07 -4.51 3.81
N LEU A 9 25.58 -3.74 4.79
CA LEU A 9 26.06 -3.78 6.17
C LEU A 9 25.15 -4.68 7.00
N TRP A 10 25.75 -5.53 7.84
CA TRP A 10 25.07 -6.24 8.91
C TRP A 10 25.37 -5.51 10.22
N HIS A 11 24.42 -4.69 10.68
CA HIS A 11 24.52 -3.90 11.91
C HIS A 11 25.86 -3.14 12.03
N GLY A 12 26.28 -2.50 10.94
CA GLY A 12 27.53 -1.73 10.86
C GLY A 12 28.77 -2.49 10.37
N ILE A 13 28.70 -3.80 10.18
CA ILE A 13 29.81 -4.62 9.65
C ILE A 13 29.59 -4.89 8.16
N PRO A 14 30.58 -4.67 7.27
CA PRO A 14 30.51 -5.09 5.88
C PRO A 14 30.22 -6.58 5.73
N ARG A 15 29.23 -6.94 4.91
CA ARG A 15 28.79 -8.33 4.75
C ARG A 15 29.91 -9.29 4.33
N LYS A 16 30.86 -8.80 3.53
CA LYS A 16 32.04 -9.55 3.05
C LYS A 16 33.01 -9.96 4.17
N GLU A 17 32.99 -9.29 5.31
CA GLU A 17 33.85 -9.61 6.47
C GLU A 17 33.28 -10.75 7.32
N ILE A 18 32.04 -11.16 7.08
CA ILE A 18 31.34 -12.16 7.87
C ILE A 18 31.32 -13.48 7.10
N PRO A 19 32.10 -14.50 7.51
CA PRO A 19 32.16 -15.78 6.82
C PRO A 19 30.97 -16.67 7.22
N TRP A 20 29.75 -16.19 6.96
CA TRP A 20 28.50 -16.93 7.15
C TRP A 20 27.85 -17.18 5.78
N TYR A 21 27.91 -18.40 5.27
CA TYR A 21 27.26 -18.79 4.02
C TYR A 21 27.10 -20.32 3.97
N PRO A 22 26.15 -20.85 3.18
CA PRO A 22 25.95 -22.29 3.06
C PRO A 22 27.05 -22.96 2.23
N GLU A 23 27.33 -24.22 2.53
CA GLU A 23 28.12 -25.13 1.70
C GLU A 23 27.29 -26.38 1.38
N ILE A 24 27.33 -26.86 0.13
CA ILE A 24 26.53 -28.00 -0.35
C ILE A 24 27.44 -29.22 -0.58
N SER A 25 27.12 -30.33 0.09
CA SER A 25 27.71 -31.63 -0.21
C SER A 25 27.10 -32.21 -1.49
N ALA A 26 27.91 -32.30 -2.55
CA ALA A 26 27.49 -32.81 -3.85
C ALA A 26 27.00 -34.28 -3.79
N ASP A 27 27.55 -35.07 -2.87
CA ASP A 27 27.22 -36.49 -2.69
C ASP A 27 25.87 -36.70 -2.02
N LYS A 28 25.52 -35.82 -1.05
CA LYS A 28 24.23 -35.86 -0.35
C LYS A 28 23.12 -35.15 -1.11
N CYS A 29 23.45 -34.24 -2.03
CA CYS A 29 22.47 -33.47 -2.76
C CYS A 29 21.76 -34.33 -3.81
N ILE A 30 20.47 -34.59 -3.58
CA ILE A 30 19.58 -35.35 -4.46
C ILE A 30 18.91 -34.48 -5.53
N GLY A 31 19.17 -33.18 -5.55
CA GLY A 31 18.58 -32.25 -6.51
C GLY A 31 17.07 -32.01 -6.34
N CYS A 32 16.61 -31.90 -5.09
CA CYS A 32 15.20 -31.61 -4.79
C CYS A 32 14.78 -30.14 -5.00
N GLU A 33 15.73 -29.25 -5.33
CA GLU A 33 15.51 -27.83 -5.63
C GLU A 33 14.86 -26.97 -4.51
N LEU A 34 14.52 -27.57 -3.36
CA LEU A 34 13.87 -26.87 -2.24
C LEU A 34 14.68 -25.66 -1.75
N CYS A 35 16.00 -25.77 -1.70
CA CYS A 35 16.87 -24.67 -1.29
C CYS A 35 16.86 -23.49 -2.29
N PHE A 36 16.72 -23.78 -3.59
CA PHE A 36 16.63 -22.79 -4.64
C PHE A 36 15.32 -21.99 -4.52
N LEU A 37 14.18 -22.66 -4.35
CA LEU A 37 12.88 -22.01 -4.22
C LEU A 37 12.64 -21.35 -2.85
N SER A 38 13.14 -21.95 -1.76
CA SER A 38 12.88 -21.45 -0.41
C SER A 38 13.75 -20.24 -0.04
N CYS A 39 14.88 -20.04 -0.73
CA CYS A 39 15.80 -18.95 -0.42
C CYS A 39 15.37 -17.65 -1.11
N GLY A 40 14.58 -16.82 -0.42
CA GLY A 40 14.18 -15.48 -0.90
C GLY A 40 15.30 -14.44 -1.06
N ARG A 41 16.58 -14.85 -0.94
CA ARG A 41 17.77 -14.01 -1.12
C ARG A 41 18.68 -14.48 -2.27
N GLU A 42 18.19 -15.42 -3.09
CA GLU A 42 18.86 -15.80 -4.34
C GLU A 42 20.32 -16.27 -4.12
N VAL A 43 20.56 -17.02 -3.03
CA VAL A 43 21.90 -17.54 -2.69
C VAL A 43 22.30 -18.71 -3.58
N PHE A 44 21.30 -19.50 -3.97
CA PHE A 44 21.48 -20.74 -4.73
C PHE A 44 21.10 -20.54 -6.19
N ASN A 45 21.75 -21.32 -7.05
CA ASN A 45 21.35 -21.54 -8.44
C ASN A 45 21.39 -23.05 -8.75
N LEU A 46 21.05 -23.46 -9.96
CA LEU A 46 21.11 -24.84 -10.42
C LEU A 46 22.38 -25.05 -11.27
N ALA A 47 23.01 -26.22 -11.12
CA ALA A 47 24.25 -26.53 -11.82
C ALA A 47 24.01 -26.70 -13.33
N GLU A 48 24.89 -26.12 -14.16
CA GLU A 48 24.80 -26.25 -15.62
C GLU A 48 25.00 -27.70 -16.09
N ASP A 49 25.88 -28.45 -15.41
CA ASP A 49 26.18 -29.86 -15.72
C ASP A 49 25.12 -30.84 -15.19
N LYS A 50 24.38 -30.44 -14.14
CA LYS A 50 23.37 -31.26 -13.47
C LYS A 50 22.17 -30.38 -13.10
N PRO A 51 21.14 -30.28 -13.97
CA PRO A 51 20.12 -29.23 -13.92
C PRO A 51 19.29 -29.19 -12.64
N HIS A 52 19.27 -30.27 -11.86
CA HIS A 52 18.52 -30.34 -10.60
C HIS A 52 19.39 -30.12 -9.36
N LYS A 53 20.73 -30.20 -9.47
CA LYS A 53 21.61 -30.02 -8.32
C LYS A 53 21.85 -28.54 -8.06
N ALA A 54 21.63 -28.13 -6.81
CA ALA A 54 21.88 -26.76 -6.40
C ALA A 54 23.38 -26.47 -6.24
N THR A 55 23.77 -25.25 -6.60
CA THR A 55 25.09 -24.64 -6.41
C THR A 55 24.93 -23.32 -5.64
N VAL A 56 25.99 -22.88 -4.97
CA VAL A 56 26.00 -21.59 -4.25
C VAL A 56 26.62 -20.54 -5.17
N GLU A 57 25.79 -19.68 -5.76
CA GLU A 57 26.25 -18.64 -6.69
C GLU A 57 26.54 -17.32 -5.96
N SER A 58 25.68 -16.95 -5.02
CA SER A 58 25.76 -15.68 -4.29
C SER A 58 25.89 -15.91 -2.78
N PRO A 59 27.04 -16.40 -2.27
CA PRO A 59 27.21 -16.75 -0.87
C PRO A 59 26.98 -15.56 0.08
N PHE A 60 27.46 -14.38 -0.30
CA PHE A 60 27.32 -13.15 0.50
C PHE A 60 25.89 -12.59 0.53
N ASN A 61 24.99 -13.09 -0.32
CA ASN A 61 23.58 -12.76 -0.18
C ASN A 61 22.94 -13.45 1.02
N CYS A 62 23.54 -14.51 1.56
CA CYS A 62 23.01 -15.22 2.72
C CYS A 62 22.89 -14.27 3.93
N MET A 63 21.74 -14.27 4.60
CA MET A 63 21.53 -13.49 5.82
C MET A 63 22.34 -14.11 6.97
N VAL A 64 23.14 -13.29 7.65
CA VAL A 64 23.95 -13.73 8.80
C VAL A 64 23.05 -14.34 9.87
N GLY A 65 23.34 -15.58 10.27
CA GLY A 65 22.57 -16.34 11.25
C GLY A 65 21.36 -17.10 10.71
N CYS A 66 20.97 -16.89 9.44
CA CYS A 66 19.94 -17.71 8.80
C CYS A 66 20.51 -19.07 8.40
N SER A 67 19.79 -20.15 8.75
CA SER A 67 20.13 -21.53 8.40
C SER A 67 18.93 -22.32 7.83
N THR A 68 17.86 -21.64 7.41
CA THR A 68 16.60 -22.27 7.01
C THR A 68 16.79 -23.30 5.91
N CYS A 69 17.61 -23.02 4.89
CA CYS A 69 17.84 -23.96 3.79
C CYS A 69 18.51 -25.27 4.24
N SER A 70 19.30 -25.27 5.32
CA SER A 70 19.82 -26.51 5.92
C SER A 70 18.68 -27.32 6.56
N THR A 71 17.77 -26.64 7.25
CA THR A 71 16.58 -27.28 7.85
C THR A 71 15.60 -27.84 6.80
N VAL A 72 15.42 -27.16 5.66
CA VAL A 72 14.49 -27.66 4.61
C VAL A 72 15.10 -28.79 3.78
N CYS A 73 16.42 -28.99 3.85
CA CYS A 73 17.10 -29.97 3.02
C CYS A 73 16.82 -31.39 3.55
N PRO A 74 16.10 -32.25 2.79
CA PRO A 74 15.68 -33.57 3.28
C PRO A 74 16.86 -34.54 3.49
N THR A 75 18.01 -34.24 2.90
CA THR A 75 19.22 -35.08 3.00
C THR A 75 20.34 -34.41 3.78
N GLU A 76 20.07 -33.27 4.44
CA GLU A 76 21.05 -32.51 5.20
C GLU A 76 22.33 -32.23 4.40
N ALA A 77 22.18 -31.99 3.10
CA ALA A 77 23.31 -31.73 2.19
C ALA A 77 23.90 -30.34 2.39
N ILE A 78 23.21 -29.43 3.09
CA ILE A 78 23.60 -28.04 3.28
C ILE A 78 24.11 -27.82 4.69
N THR A 79 25.35 -27.33 4.82
CA THR A 79 26.00 -27.04 6.10
C THR A 79 26.31 -25.56 6.22
N PHE A 80 26.47 -25.10 7.47
CA PHE A 80 26.81 -23.73 7.81
C PHE A 80 27.97 -23.72 8.82
N PRO A 81 28.72 -22.61 8.89
CA PRO A 81 29.69 -22.37 9.96
C PRO A 81 29.06 -22.46 11.35
N GLY A 82 29.88 -22.74 12.36
CA GLY A 82 29.45 -22.75 13.75
C GLY A 82 28.89 -21.39 14.20
N ARG A 83 27.86 -21.39 15.05
CA ARG A 83 27.27 -20.15 15.59
C ARG A 83 28.24 -19.33 16.44
N ASP A 84 29.34 -19.93 16.89
CA ASP A 84 30.37 -19.27 17.68
C ASP A 84 31.02 -18.10 16.94
N ILE A 85 31.09 -18.13 15.60
CA ILE A 85 31.62 -17.01 14.82
C ILE A 85 30.74 -15.77 14.95
N ILE A 86 29.41 -15.96 14.98
CA ILE A 86 28.45 -14.85 15.12
C ILE A 86 28.59 -14.25 16.51
N TRP A 87 28.64 -15.08 17.56
CA TRP A 87 28.80 -14.60 18.93
C TRP A 87 30.10 -13.84 19.15
N LYS A 88 31.20 -14.25 18.50
CA LYS A 88 32.47 -13.53 18.52
C LYS A 88 32.31 -12.14 17.88
N LEU A 89 31.69 -12.06 16.71
CA LEU A 89 31.44 -10.79 16.01
C LEU A 89 30.49 -9.88 16.80
N GLU A 90 29.43 -10.42 17.39
CA GLU A 90 28.48 -9.66 18.23
C GLU A 90 29.19 -8.97 19.40
N ARG A 91 30.11 -9.68 20.06
CA ARG A 91 30.91 -9.15 21.17
C ARG A 91 31.95 -8.13 20.70
N GLN A 92 32.71 -8.45 19.64
CA GLN A 92 33.78 -7.60 19.12
C GLN A 92 33.26 -6.25 18.64
N HIS A 93 32.14 -6.23 17.92
CA HIS A 93 31.56 -5.03 17.33
C HIS A 93 30.48 -4.37 18.20
N LYS A 94 30.22 -4.90 19.40
CA LYS A 94 29.18 -4.41 20.33
C LYS A 94 27.82 -4.27 19.65
N ILE A 95 27.43 -5.29 18.87
CA ILE A 95 26.26 -5.28 17.98
C ILE A 95 24.97 -4.92 18.71
N PHE A 96 24.79 -5.36 19.96
CA PHE A 96 23.59 -5.05 20.74
C PHE A 96 23.34 -3.55 20.91
N LYS A 97 24.39 -2.72 21.05
CA LYS A 97 24.22 -1.27 21.11
C LYS A 97 23.60 -0.73 19.81
N ILE A 98 24.15 -1.15 18.68
CA ILE A 98 23.71 -0.74 17.33
C ILE A 98 22.27 -1.21 17.09
N VAL A 99 21.96 -2.46 17.40
CA VAL A 99 20.61 -3.03 17.20
C VAL A 99 19.57 -2.35 18.09
N HIS A 100 19.91 -1.95 19.32
CA HIS A 100 18.99 -1.16 20.16
C HIS A 100 18.67 0.20 19.54
N GLU A 101 19.68 0.89 19.00
CA GLU A 101 19.50 2.17 18.29
C GLU A 101 18.64 1.98 17.02
N GLU A 102 18.94 0.96 16.21
CA GLU A 102 18.17 0.61 15.01
C GLU A 102 16.71 0.24 15.35
N ALA A 103 16.48 -0.51 16.42
CA ALA A 103 15.16 -0.90 16.87
C ALA A 103 14.33 0.30 17.34
N ALA A 104 14.95 1.23 18.10
CA ALA A 104 14.30 2.46 18.53
C ALA A 104 13.90 3.32 17.31
N ALA A 105 14.80 3.48 16.34
CA ALA A 105 14.52 4.22 15.11
C ALA A 105 13.39 3.58 14.29
N LYS A 106 13.36 2.24 14.19
CA LYS A 106 12.28 1.51 13.49
C LYS A 106 10.93 1.69 14.19
N LYS A 107 10.91 1.64 15.53
CA LYS A 107 9.70 1.86 16.32
C LYS A 107 9.12 3.26 16.11
N GLU A 108 9.98 4.28 16.08
CA GLU A 108 9.53 5.66 15.82
C GLU A 108 8.94 5.79 14.41
N LYS A 109 9.57 5.21 13.38
CA LYS A 109 9.03 5.20 12.02
C LYS A 109 7.65 4.52 11.94
N ILE A 110 7.46 3.41 12.64
CA ILE A 110 6.17 2.71 12.71
C ILE A 110 5.13 3.63 13.36
N LYS A 111 5.45 4.24 14.51
CA LYS A 111 4.56 5.17 15.20
C LYS A 111 4.14 6.34 14.31
N GLN A 112 5.08 6.93 13.57
CA GLN A 112 4.78 8.03 12.66
C GLN A 112 3.86 7.60 11.51
N ARG A 113 4.08 6.41 10.93
CA ARG A 113 3.18 5.85 9.92
C ARG A 113 1.78 5.61 10.48
N ASP A 114 1.68 4.99 11.66
CA ASP A 114 0.40 4.65 12.27
C ASP A 114 -0.37 5.93 12.67
N LEU A 115 0.32 6.99 13.13
CA LEU A 115 -0.26 8.31 13.37
C LEU A 115 -0.78 8.95 12.07
N LYS A 116 -0.01 8.84 10.98
CA LYS A 116 -0.44 9.34 9.66
C LYS A 116 -1.67 8.60 9.16
N GLU A 117 -1.69 7.27 9.25
CA GLU A 117 -2.84 6.45 8.86
C GLU A 117 -4.08 6.76 9.72
N ALA A 118 -3.90 7.02 11.02
CA ALA A 118 -4.99 7.44 11.91
C ALA A 118 -5.54 8.82 11.52
N ALA A 119 -4.66 9.79 11.23
CA ALA A 119 -5.06 11.11 10.75
C ALA A 119 -5.80 11.04 9.40
N GLU A 120 -5.29 10.24 8.46
CA GLU A 120 -5.94 10.01 7.16
C GLU A 120 -7.33 9.37 7.32
N LYS A 121 -7.49 8.40 8.23
CA LYS A 121 -8.81 7.82 8.56
C LYS A 121 -9.75 8.86 9.15
N GLN A 122 -9.28 9.69 10.08
CA GLN A 122 -10.10 10.74 10.68
C GLN A 122 -10.57 11.77 9.62
N LEU A 123 -9.69 12.15 8.70
CA LEU A 123 -10.04 12.98 7.54
C LEU A 123 -11.01 12.27 6.60
N ALA A 124 -10.83 10.97 6.36
CA ALA A 124 -11.71 10.14 5.55
C ALA A 124 -13.05 9.81 6.23
N GLU A 125 -13.19 10.00 7.54
CA GLU A 125 -14.46 9.88 8.29
C GLU A 125 -15.21 11.21 8.32
N THR A 126 -14.50 12.33 8.38
CA THR A 126 -15.10 13.68 8.25
C THR A 126 -15.61 13.83 6.82
N THR A 127 -16.93 13.75 6.62
CA THR A 127 -17.52 13.91 5.28
C THR A 127 -17.50 15.38 4.94
N THR A 128 -16.39 15.84 4.37
CA THR A 128 -16.19 17.22 3.91
C THR A 128 -16.69 17.44 2.50
N LYS A 129 -16.98 16.34 1.77
CA LYS A 129 -17.54 16.34 0.42
C LYS A 129 -18.62 15.28 0.28
N MET A 130 -19.63 15.56 -0.55
CA MET A 130 -20.64 14.61 -0.97
C MET A 130 -20.94 14.79 -2.45
N ARG A 131 -20.86 13.72 -3.23
CA ARG A 131 -21.20 13.69 -4.65
C ARG A 131 -22.64 13.26 -4.84
N PHE A 132 -23.37 14.01 -5.65
CA PHE A 132 -24.74 13.72 -6.06
C PHE A 132 -24.82 13.46 -7.56
N GLU A 133 -25.57 12.44 -7.93
CA GLU A 133 -25.92 12.12 -9.31
C GLU A 133 -27.44 12.05 -9.43
N VAL A 134 -28.01 12.94 -10.23
CA VAL A 134 -29.47 13.09 -10.36
C VAL A 134 -29.90 13.04 -11.82
N ALA A 135 -31.04 12.41 -12.09
CA ALA A 135 -31.66 12.41 -13.40
C ALA A 135 -33.10 12.91 -13.34
N GLY A 136 -33.55 13.52 -14.43
CA GLY A 136 -34.92 13.98 -14.55
C GLY A 136 -35.05 15.10 -15.56
N VAL A 137 -36.15 15.83 -15.46
CA VAL A 137 -36.47 16.94 -16.36
C VAL A 137 -36.11 18.26 -15.68
N PHE A 138 -35.12 18.97 -16.21
CA PHE A 138 -34.54 20.16 -15.57
C PHE A 138 -35.09 21.50 -16.11
N GLY A 139 -35.63 21.52 -17.33
CA GLY A 139 -35.96 22.76 -18.08
C GLY A 139 -36.84 23.77 -17.35
N ASP A 140 -37.88 23.30 -16.66
CA ASP A 140 -38.86 24.18 -16.01
C ASP A 140 -38.59 24.39 -14.50
N LYS A 141 -37.71 23.58 -13.90
CA LYS A 141 -37.65 23.43 -12.43
C LYS A 141 -36.69 24.41 -11.75
N ARG A 142 -35.97 25.23 -12.53
CA ARG A 142 -34.94 26.19 -12.05
C ARG A 142 -34.00 25.58 -11.00
N PHE A 143 -33.69 24.29 -11.15
CA PHE A 143 -33.00 23.54 -10.13
C PHE A 143 -31.62 24.12 -9.80
N LEU A 144 -30.89 24.61 -10.81
CA LEU A 144 -29.60 25.30 -10.63
C LEU A 144 -29.70 26.54 -9.74
N LYS A 145 -30.75 27.35 -9.90
CA LYS A 145 -30.98 28.55 -9.08
C LYS A 145 -31.29 28.19 -7.63
N LYS A 146 -32.10 27.15 -7.42
CA LYS A 146 -32.43 26.65 -6.07
C LYS A 146 -31.21 26.05 -5.38
N LEU A 147 -30.34 25.37 -6.12
CA LEU A 147 -29.07 24.86 -5.62
C LEU A 147 -28.15 25.99 -5.17
N GLU A 148 -28.01 27.04 -5.98
CA GLU A 148 -27.27 28.26 -5.62
C GLU A 148 -27.83 28.91 -4.34
N GLU A 149 -29.14 29.14 -4.28
CA GLU A 149 -29.83 29.71 -3.10
C GLU A 149 -29.67 28.83 -1.85
N ALA A 150 -29.59 27.52 -2.02
CA ALA A 150 -29.43 26.57 -0.92
C ALA A 150 -28.05 26.62 -0.28
N VAL A 151 -27.00 27.01 -1.01
CA VAL A 151 -25.62 27.06 -0.50
C VAL A 151 -25.16 28.48 -0.16
N GLN A 152 -25.86 29.51 -0.65
CA GLN A 152 -25.45 30.93 -0.55
C GLN A 152 -25.12 31.43 0.87
N ASN A 153 -25.76 30.88 1.92
CA ASN A 153 -25.58 31.32 3.31
C ASN A 153 -24.92 30.27 4.21
N ASP A 154 -24.51 29.13 3.64
CA ASP A 154 -23.97 28.00 4.39
C ASP A 154 -22.45 27.85 4.08
N PRO A 155 -21.61 27.31 4.99
CA PRO A 155 -20.18 27.05 4.79
C PRO A 155 -19.92 25.85 3.86
N VAL A 156 -20.71 25.75 2.78
CA VAL A 156 -20.63 24.73 1.75
C VAL A 156 -20.81 25.37 0.38
N ASP A 157 -20.23 24.75 -0.63
CA ASP A 157 -20.36 25.20 -2.01
C ASP A 157 -20.48 24.01 -2.97
N ILE A 158 -20.98 24.27 -4.17
CA ILE A 158 -21.18 23.27 -5.22
C ILE A 158 -20.04 23.36 -6.24
N VAL A 159 -19.28 22.28 -6.36
CA VAL A 159 -18.16 22.14 -7.29
C VAL A 159 -18.39 20.99 -8.26
N ASN A 160 -17.61 20.95 -9.34
CA ASN A 160 -17.63 19.87 -10.34
C ASN A 160 -19.03 19.60 -10.93
N LEU A 161 -19.80 20.66 -11.16
CA LEU A 161 -21.14 20.57 -11.75
C LEU A 161 -21.07 20.27 -13.24
N GLU A 162 -21.70 19.17 -13.65
CA GLU A 162 -21.81 18.73 -15.04
C GLU A 162 -23.27 18.39 -15.35
N LEU A 163 -23.84 18.99 -16.40
CA LEU A 163 -25.18 18.70 -16.90
C LEU A 163 -25.10 18.09 -18.30
N LYS A 164 -25.49 16.82 -18.41
CA LYS A 164 -25.56 16.05 -19.66
C LYS A 164 -26.97 16.09 -20.21
N VAL A 165 -27.13 16.76 -21.34
CA VAL A 165 -28.40 16.88 -22.07
C VAL A 165 -28.31 16.20 -23.43
N PRO A 166 -29.37 15.53 -23.92
CA PRO A 166 -29.38 14.99 -25.28
C PRO A 166 -29.28 16.07 -26.35
N THR A 167 -30.01 17.18 -26.18
CA THR A 167 -29.90 18.39 -26.98
C THR A 167 -30.21 19.62 -26.12
N VAL A 168 -29.66 20.78 -26.47
CA VAL A 168 -29.91 22.04 -25.76
C VAL A 168 -31.37 22.47 -25.88
N LYS A 169 -32.01 22.24 -27.03
CA LYS A 169 -33.46 22.50 -27.22
C LYS A 169 -34.32 21.55 -26.38
N GLY A 170 -33.93 20.28 -26.36
CA GLY A 170 -34.59 19.21 -25.61
C GLY A 170 -34.66 19.49 -24.11
N LEU A 171 -33.68 20.21 -23.55
CA LEU A 171 -33.69 20.62 -22.15
C LEU A 171 -34.94 21.45 -21.80
N SER A 172 -35.34 22.38 -22.67
CA SER A 172 -36.55 23.19 -22.52
C SER A 172 -37.83 22.43 -22.92
N GLU A 173 -37.71 21.43 -23.79
CA GLU A 173 -38.81 20.58 -24.27
C GLU A 173 -39.10 19.37 -23.36
N LYS A 174 -38.74 19.46 -22.08
CA LYS A 174 -38.99 18.43 -21.05
C LYS A 174 -38.30 17.08 -21.30
N THR A 175 -37.19 17.06 -22.03
CA THR A 175 -36.41 15.83 -22.23
C THR A 175 -35.62 15.48 -20.96
N PRO A 176 -35.52 14.19 -20.57
CA PRO A 176 -34.67 13.77 -19.47
C PRO A 176 -33.20 14.14 -19.70
N ALA A 177 -32.56 14.62 -18.65
CA ALA A 177 -31.13 14.88 -18.60
C ALA A 177 -30.53 14.24 -17.34
N TYR A 178 -29.21 14.30 -17.25
CA TYR A 178 -28.45 13.80 -16.13
C TYR A 178 -27.53 14.89 -15.60
N MET A 179 -27.49 15.09 -14.30
CA MET A 179 -26.64 16.08 -13.65
C MET A 179 -25.82 15.44 -12.55
N LYS A 180 -24.54 15.81 -12.49
CA LYS A 180 -23.60 15.42 -11.45
C LYS A 180 -23.04 16.68 -10.81
N PHE A 181 -22.91 16.69 -9.49
CA PHE A 181 -22.26 17.77 -8.76
C PHE A 181 -21.72 17.28 -7.42
N GLU A 182 -20.81 18.05 -6.82
CA GLU A 182 -20.22 17.75 -5.52
C GLU A 182 -20.47 18.92 -4.56
N LEU A 183 -21.06 18.62 -3.40
CA LEU A 183 -21.17 19.55 -2.29
C LEU A 183 -19.90 19.45 -1.45
N THR A 184 -19.15 20.54 -1.29
CA THR A 184 -17.91 20.58 -0.50
C THR A 184 -18.04 21.60 0.63
N SER A 185 -17.50 21.32 1.81
CA SER A 185 -17.34 22.35 2.84
C SER A 185 -16.21 23.31 2.44
N THR A 186 -16.43 24.61 2.65
CA THR A 186 -15.41 25.67 2.49
C THR A 186 -14.51 25.80 3.72
N GLU A 187 -14.96 25.30 4.87
CA GLU A 187 -14.26 25.38 6.16
C GLU A 187 -13.77 24.00 6.67
N MET A 188 -13.88 22.97 5.83
CA MET A 188 -13.54 21.57 6.16
C MET A 188 -14.40 20.95 7.28
N GLU A 189 -15.63 21.44 7.43
CA GLU A 189 -16.62 20.92 8.38
C GLU A 189 -17.44 19.75 7.79
N GLU A 190 -18.21 19.07 8.65
CA GLU A 190 -19.03 17.92 8.26
C GLU A 190 -20.27 18.35 7.45
N VAL A 191 -20.36 17.93 6.19
CA VAL A 191 -21.44 18.38 5.28
C VAL A 191 -22.77 17.62 5.43
N LYS A 192 -22.87 16.63 6.34
CA LYS A 192 -24.06 15.76 6.48
C LYS A 192 -25.36 16.53 6.67
N ILE A 193 -25.32 17.64 7.41
CA ILE A 193 -26.50 18.49 7.66
C ILE A 193 -27.00 19.10 6.35
N TYR A 194 -26.08 19.52 5.48
CA TYR A 194 -26.40 20.13 4.20
C TYR A 194 -26.80 19.09 3.13
N VAL A 195 -26.30 17.85 3.24
CA VAL A 195 -26.70 16.74 2.37
C VAL A 195 -28.22 16.50 2.45
N GLU A 196 -28.81 16.51 3.64
CA GLU A 196 -30.26 16.35 3.81
C GLU A 196 -31.05 17.50 3.15
N LYS A 197 -30.53 18.73 3.22
CA LYS A 197 -31.13 19.90 2.53
C LYS A 197 -31.16 19.70 1.01
N ILE A 198 -30.06 19.19 0.44
CA ILE A 198 -29.98 18.87 -0.99
C ILE A 198 -30.90 17.70 -1.37
N ARG A 199 -30.99 16.64 -0.55
CA ARG A 199 -31.93 15.53 -0.77
C ARG A 199 -33.38 16.00 -0.84
N SER A 200 -33.80 16.87 0.10
CA SER A 200 -35.14 17.46 0.08
C SER A 200 -35.39 18.25 -1.20
N LEU A 201 -34.41 19.06 -1.65
CA LEU A 201 -34.53 19.81 -2.90
C LEU A 201 -34.66 18.91 -4.13
N ILE A 202 -33.93 17.79 -4.20
CA ILE A 202 -34.04 16.82 -5.31
C ILE A 202 -35.47 16.26 -5.36
N ASN A 203 -36.01 15.85 -4.22
CA ASN A 203 -37.36 15.29 -4.12
C ASN A 203 -38.45 16.32 -4.44
N GLU A 204 -38.34 17.55 -3.93
CA GLU A 204 -39.28 18.65 -4.20
C GLU A 204 -39.33 19.03 -5.69
N ASN A 205 -38.23 18.82 -6.40
CA ASN A 205 -38.16 19.05 -7.85
C ASN A 205 -38.43 17.78 -8.65
N GLU A 206 -38.99 16.72 -8.04
CA GLU A 206 -39.30 15.41 -8.68
C GLU A 206 -38.14 14.90 -9.55
N LEU A 207 -36.90 15.08 -9.07
CA LEU A 207 -35.70 14.52 -9.66
C LEU A 207 -35.39 13.18 -8.98
N ILE A 208 -34.74 12.28 -9.70
CA ILE A 208 -34.39 10.95 -9.19
C ILE A 208 -32.92 10.98 -8.79
N LEU A 209 -32.63 10.70 -7.52
CA LEU A 209 -31.28 10.46 -7.02
C LEU A 209 -30.81 9.07 -7.50
N ILE A 210 -29.81 9.04 -8.37
CA ILE A 210 -29.22 7.81 -8.91
C ILE A 210 -28.16 7.27 -7.96
N ASN A 211 -27.29 8.15 -7.46
CA ASN A 211 -26.18 7.78 -6.59
C ASN A 211 -25.81 8.94 -5.66
N GLU A 212 -25.39 8.57 -4.45
CA GLU A 212 -24.84 9.48 -3.44
C GLU A 212 -23.60 8.81 -2.83
N SER A 213 -22.46 9.48 -2.93
CA SER A 213 -21.18 8.92 -2.49
C SER A 213 -20.26 10.00 -1.93
N LYS A 214 -19.41 9.60 -0.98
CA LYS A 214 -18.38 10.45 -0.39
C LYS A 214 -17.20 10.63 -1.34
#